data_AF-A0A8K0LYI4-F1
#
_entry.id   AF-A0A8K0LYI4-F1
#
_cell.length_a   1.000
_cell.length_b   1.000
_cell.length_c   1.000
_cell.angle_alpha   90.00
_cell.angle_beta   90.00
_cell.angle_gamma   90.00
#
_symmetry.space_group_name_H-M   'P 1'
#
loop_
_entity.id
_entity.type
_entity.pdbx_description
1 polymer ?
#
loop_
_entity_poly.entity_id
_entity_poly.type
_entity_poly.pdbx_seq_one_letter_code
_entity_poly.pdbx_strand_id
1 'polypeptide(L)'
;MLLYIQNLALLAAFAEAVLACPLPANEQPAAKCSQPRIRKECSPEQAAYIDAIQCLKTAPSKGTSVFDTLQSRYDDFVALHINATRGGQDAPSLIDQPPNNGTQPQVTIYGVHGVGVFLPLHRYVIWTFESVLRAECNYTGTQPYWDWTLDNPASNGSLFESPVLQSFGGDGSATNNCVEDGPFTSDNYLNIGPLESLAKNPRCLTRAISEDLFNTSSSWDDIYPPTMSRKSFVQLQAFIDELDFIPEEDKVETGGFVSPHTLGHSVIGGDFMDLYSSPNDPIFWVHHAQLDYMWSLWQKADKARLADIGGARTLNGFGPSGDDIELTTLDTPLWMGFMNDDIPVKAIMDTINGDGEGVLCYEYEDSPSLAGK
;
A
#
# COMPACT_ATOMS: atom_id res chain seq x y z
N MET A 1 -64.43 -12.57 40.38
CA MET A 1 -63.56 -12.73 41.57
C MET A 1 -62.26 -13.36 41.09
N LEU A 2 -61.14 -12.74 41.47
CA LEU A 2 -59.73 -13.10 41.24
C LEU A 2 -59.06 -12.67 39.92
N LEU A 3 -58.14 -11.70 40.11
CA LEU A 3 -57.07 -11.20 39.26
C LEU A 3 -55.98 -12.28 39.01
N TYR A 4 -55.13 -12.08 37.99
CA TYR A 4 -53.65 -12.20 38.01
C TYR A 4 -53.11 -11.86 36.59
N ILE A 5 -52.60 -10.65 36.35
CA ILE A 5 -51.19 -10.22 36.24
C ILE A 5 -50.44 -10.75 34.98
N GLN A 6 -50.17 -9.77 34.10
CA GLN A 6 -48.99 -9.53 33.22
C GLN A 6 -48.18 -10.71 32.65
N ASN A 7 -48.06 -10.74 31.31
CA ASN A 7 -46.76 -10.60 30.64
C ASN A 7 -46.97 -10.27 29.15
N LEU A 8 -46.60 -9.04 28.76
CA LEU A 8 -46.38 -8.64 27.38
C LEU A 8 -45.01 -9.19 26.95
N ALA A 9 -44.98 -10.10 25.98
CA ALA A 9 -43.78 -10.37 25.20
C ALA A 9 -43.87 -9.58 23.90
N LEU A 10 -43.25 -8.41 23.84
CA LEU A 10 -42.93 -7.77 22.57
C LEU A 10 -41.79 -8.55 21.92
N LEU A 11 -42.09 -9.22 20.80
CA LEU A 11 -41.08 -9.68 19.85
C LEU A 11 -40.52 -8.45 19.13
N ALA A 12 -39.39 -7.94 19.61
CA ALA A 12 -38.58 -7.01 18.82
C ALA A 12 -37.78 -7.84 17.81
N ALA A 13 -38.14 -7.72 16.53
CA ALA A 13 -37.30 -8.17 15.44
C ALA A 13 -36.04 -7.30 15.43
N PHE A 14 -34.88 -7.89 15.74
CA PHE A 14 -33.59 -7.26 15.49
C PHE A 14 -33.36 -7.31 13.98
N ALA A 15 -33.59 -6.19 13.30
CA ALA A 15 -32.98 -5.96 12.00
C ALA A 15 -31.50 -5.67 12.27
N GLU A 16 -30.61 -6.58 11.89
CA GLU A 16 -29.18 -6.31 11.79
C GLU A 16 -29.01 -5.24 10.71
N ALA A 17 -28.84 -4.00 11.15
CA ALA A 17 -28.37 -2.93 10.28
C ALA A 17 -26.92 -3.27 9.92
N VAL A 18 -26.69 -3.61 8.66
CA VAL A 18 -25.36 -3.64 8.05
C VAL A 18 -24.74 -2.27 8.32
N LEU A 19 -23.76 -2.22 9.22
CA LEU A 19 -22.92 -1.05 9.45
C LEU A 19 -21.97 -0.91 8.25
N ALA A 20 -22.51 -0.46 7.12
CA ALA A 20 -21.72 0.32 6.18
C ALA A 20 -21.17 1.51 6.98
N CYS A 21 -19.87 1.76 6.90
CA CYS A 21 -19.24 2.92 7.51
C CYS A 21 -19.95 4.17 6.97
N PRO A 22 -20.74 4.93 7.76
CA PRO A 22 -21.20 6.22 7.30
C PRO A 22 -20.05 7.19 7.59
N LEU A 23 -19.17 7.38 6.61
CA LEU A 23 -18.64 8.73 6.45
C LEU A 23 -19.85 9.62 6.15
N PRO A 24 -19.89 10.86 6.67
CA PRO A 24 -21.02 11.73 6.42
C PRO A 24 -21.16 11.87 4.90
N ALA A 25 -22.26 11.38 4.35
CA ALA A 25 -22.76 11.83 3.06
C ALA A 25 -22.97 13.34 3.21
N ASN A 26 -21.95 14.09 2.81
CA ASN A 26 -22.01 15.53 2.80
C ASN A 26 -21.57 15.95 1.40
N GLU A 27 -22.53 16.47 0.65
CA GLU A 27 -22.32 17.43 -0.43
C GLU A 27 -21.69 18.71 0.16
N GLN A 28 -20.52 18.57 0.79
CA GLN A 28 -19.63 19.67 1.14
C GLN A 28 -18.38 19.51 0.26
N PRO A 29 -17.96 20.56 -0.46
CA PRO A 29 -16.65 20.57 -1.11
C PRO A 29 -15.60 20.14 -0.09
N ALA A 30 -14.66 19.28 -0.48
CA ALA A 30 -13.58 18.91 0.41
C ALA A 30 -12.89 20.19 0.88
N ALA A 31 -12.88 20.43 2.20
CA ALA A 31 -12.21 21.60 2.72
C ALA A 31 -10.71 21.45 2.45
N LYS A 32 -10.08 22.52 1.96
CA LYS A 32 -8.62 22.58 1.80
C LYS A 32 -7.92 22.07 3.06
N CYS A 33 -6.83 21.34 2.90
CA CYS A 33 -6.06 20.87 4.06
C CYS A 33 -5.58 22.07 4.88
N SER A 34 -5.95 22.11 6.16
CA SER A 34 -5.53 23.17 7.09
C SER A 34 -4.47 22.70 8.09
N GLN A 35 -4.38 21.39 8.33
CA GLN A 35 -3.48 20.79 9.32
C GLN A 35 -2.95 19.46 8.78
N PRO A 36 -1.92 19.50 7.91
CA PRO A 36 -1.36 18.28 7.35
C PRO A 36 -0.74 17.41 8.44
N ARG A 37 -0.95 16.10 8.33
CA ARG A 37 -0.17 15.09 9.07
C ARG A 37 1.26 15.13 8.54
N ILE A 38 2.25 15.21 9.43
CA ILE A 38 3.66 15.24 9.02
C ILE A 38 4.25 13.84 9.14
N ARG A 39 4.39 13.14 8.01
CA ARG A 39 5.02 11.82 7.91
C ARG A 39 6.54 11.97 8.06
N LYS A 40 7.18 11.04 8.76
CA LYS A 40 8.59 11.14 9.17
C LYS A 40 9.33 9.84 8.91
N GLU A 41 10.65 9.94 8.83
CA GLU A 41 11.53 8.76 8.75
C GLU A 41 11.25 7.80 9.92
N CYS A 42 11.36 6.52 9.65
CA CYS A 42 11.15 5.48 10.64
C CYS A 42 12.20 5.59 11.74
N SER A 43 11.77 5.47 12.99
CA SER A 43 12.66 5.55 14.14
C SER A 43 12.30 4.52 15.21
N PRO A 44 13.23 4.15 16.09
CA PRO A 44 12.96 3.16 17.15
C PRO A 44 11.90 3.62 18.16
N GLU A 45 11.55 4.91 18.17
CA GLU A 45 10.57 5.50 19.09
C GLU A 45 9.12 5.30 18.65
N GLN A 46 8.89 4.65 17.50
CA GLN A 46 7.57 4.50 16.88
C GLN A 46 6.79 3.26 17.35
N ALA A 47 7.01 2.80 18.59
CA ALA A 47 6.29 1.65 19.17
C ALA A 47 4.75 1.76 19.05
N ALA A 48 4.19 2.97 19.19
CA ALA A 48 2.76 3.21 19.04
C ALA A 48 2.21 2.88 17.63
N TYR A 49 3.05 2.97 16.59
CA TYR A 49 2.68 2.59 15.23
C TYR A 49 2.60 1.05 15.10
N ILE A 50 3.59 0.35 15.66
CA ILE A 50 3.59 -1.12 15.75
C ILE A 50 2.38 -1.63 16.56
N ASP A 51 2.09 -1.01 17.70
CA ASP A 51 0.93 -1.37 18.53
C ASP A 51 -0.40 -1.19 17.75
N ALA A 52 -0.50 -0.14 16.94
CA ALA A 52 -1.67 0.08 16.11
C ALA A 52 -1.81 -0.98 14.99
N ILE A 53 -0.70 -1.41 14.39
CA ILE A 53 -0.69 -2.54 13.44
C ILE A 53 -1.17 -3.83 14.11
N GLN A 54 -0.65 -4.13 15.31
CA GLN A 54 -1.07 -5.29 16.10
C GLN A 54 -2.55 -5.24 16.47
N CYS A 55 -3.07 -4.05 16.76
CA CYS A 55 -4.51 -3.86 16.93
C CYS A 55 -5.29 -4.25 15.67
N LEU A 56 -4.87 -3.87 14.46
CA LEU A 56 -5.56 -4.29 13.22
C LEU A 56 -5.45 -5.80 12.96
N LYS A 57 -4.37 -6.45 13.39
CA LYS A 57 -4.19 -7.91 13.32
C LYS A 57 -5.17 -8.67 14.22
N THR A 58 -5.72 -8.02 15.25
CA THR A 58 -6.67 -8.64 16.18
C THR A 58 -8.12 -8.18 16.00
N ALA A 59 -8.32 -6.97 15.46
CA ALA A 59 -9.65 -6.46 15.15
C ALA A 59 -10.33 -7.31 14.07
N PRO A 60 -11.64 -7.59 14.15
CA PRO A 60 -12.34 -8.45 13.20
C PRO A 60 -12.44 -7.80 11.82
N SER A 61 -12.16 -8.59 10.77
CA SER A 61 -12.33 -8.18 9.36
C SER A 61 -13.72 -7.57 9.08
N LYS A 62 -13.75 -6.49 8.30
CA LYS A 62 -14.99 -5.92 7.74
C LYS A 62 -15.31 -6.49 6.34
N GLY A 63 -14.35 -7.15 5.71
CA GLY A 63 -14.48 -7.79 4.40
C GLY A 63 -15.14 -9.16 4.40
N THR A 64 -15.54 -9.71 5.56
CA THR A 64 -16.11 -11.08 5.65
C THR A 64 -17.38 -11.30 4.83
N SER A 65 -18.11 -10.24 4.50
CA SER A 65 -19.27 -10.31 3.59
C SER A 65 -18.90 -10.49 2.12
N VAL A 66 -17.66 -10.17 1.75
CA VAL A 66 -17.08 -10.35 0.40
C VAL A 66 -16.24 -11.63 0.37
N PHE A 67 -15.42 -11.85 1.38
CA PHE A 67 -14.54 -13.02 1.51
C PHE A 67 -14.66 -13.61 2.92
N ASP A 68 -15.37 -14.73 3.04
CA ASP A 68 -15.66 -15.39 4.33
C ASP A 68 -14.41 -15.95 5.05
N THR A 69 -13.28 -16.00 4.35
CA THR A 69 -11.98 -16.47 4.85
C THR A 69 -11.19 -15.42 5.62
N LEU A 70 -11.53 -14.13 5.48
CA LEU A 70 -10.82 -13.04 6.16
C LEU A 70 -11.09 -13.05 7.66
N GLN A 71 -10.06 -12.81 8.47
CA GLN A 71 -10.16 -12.90 9.93
C GLN A 71 -9.93 -11.54 10.58
N SER A 72 -8.89 -10.82 10.16
CA SER A 72 -8.49 -9.56 10.78
C SER A 72 -8.76 -8.33 9.90
N ARG A 73 -8.86 -7.15 10.51
CA ARG A 73 -8.89 -5.87 9.78
C ARG A 73 -7.64 -5.65 8.94
N TYR A 74 -6.51 -6.21 9.35
CA TYR A 74 -5.29 -6.19 8.56
C TYR A 74 -5.43 -7.07 7.29
N ASP A 75 -6.08 -8.22 7.39
CA ASP A 75 -6.32 -9.11 6.23
C ASP A 75 -7.13 -8.41 5.15
N ASP A 76 -8.01 -7.47 5.53
CA ASP A 76 -8.78 -6.67 4.57
C ASP A 76 -7.87 -5.88 3.61
N PHE A 77 -6.76 -5.32 4.11
CA PHE A 77 -5.77 -4.60 3.29
C PHE A 77 -4.97 -5.56 2.40
N VAL A 78 -4.60 -6.73 2.94
CA VAL A 78 -3.90 -7.77 2.17
C VAL A 78 -4.80 -8.27 1.04
N ALA A 79 -6.10 -8.49 1.31
CA ALA A 79 -7.08 -8.91 0.32
C ALA A 79 -7.33 -7.84 -0.75
N LEU A 80 -7.41 -6.56 -0.36
CA LEU A 80 -7.47 -5.45 -1.29
C LEU A 80 -6.29 -5.50 -2.27
N HIS A 81 -5.07 -5.62 -1.76
CA HIS A 81 -3.87 -5.64 -2.59
C HIS A 81 -3.83 -6.87 -3.51
N ILE A 82 -4.12 -8.07 -3.00
CA ILE A 82 -4.23 -9.30 -3.81
C ILE A 82 -5.21 -9.08 -4.98
N ASN A 83 -6.39 -8.51 -4.71
CA ASN A 83 -7.42 -8.34 -5.72
C ASN A 83 -7.06 -7.22 -6.71
N ALA A 84 -6.42 -6.15 -6.25
CA ALA A 84 -5.91 -5.07 -7.09
C ALA A 84 -4.79 -5.57 -8.02
N THR A 85 -3.86 -6.40 -7.51
CA THR A 85 -2.77 -6.98 -8.30
C THR A 85 -3.26 -7.99 -9.34
N ARG A 86 -4.23 -8.85 -8.98
CA ARG A 86 -4.92 -9.72 -9.96
C ARG A 86 -5.63 -8.92 -11.06
N GLY A 87 -6.18 -7.76 -10.67
CA GLY A 87 -7.07 -6.89 -11.43
C GLY A 87 -8.49 -7.48 -11.64
N GLY A 88 -9.31 -6.79 -12.46
CA GLY A 88 -10.63 -7.24 -12.93
C GLY A 88 -10.85 -7.02 -14.44
N GLN A 89 -11.73 -7.79 -15.09
CA GLN A 89 -12.09 -7.55 -16.51
C GLN A 89 -12.82 -6.21 -16.69
N ASP A 90 -13.65 -5.84 -15.72
CA ASP A 90 -14.26 -4.52 -15.56
C ASP A 90 -14.13 -4.22 -14.06
N ALA A 91 -13.42 -3.19 -13.62
CA ALA A 91 -13.33 -2.90 -12.19
C ALA A 91 -14.21 -1.69 -11.83
N PRO A 92 -15.23 -1.91 -10.99
CA PRO A 92 -15.93 -0.85 -10.29
C PRO A 92 -16.13 -1.23 -8.80
N SER A 93 -15.04 -1.27 -8.02
CA SER A 93 -14.93 -1.65 -6.59
C SER A 93 -14.81 -3.15 -6.24
N LEU A 94 -14.10 -3.95 -7.05
CA LEU A 94 -13.50 -5.23 -6.66
C LEU A 94 -14.47 -6.32 -6.09
N ILE A 95 -15.61 -6.56 -6.77
CA ILE A 95 -16.70 -7.54 -6.44
C ILE A 95 -16.34 -9.01 -6.85
N ASP A 96 -16.80 -9.99 -6.05
CA ASP A 96 -16.90 -11.46 -6.24
C ASP A 96 -16.14 -12.08 -7.45
N GLN A 97 -14.82 -12.14 -7.38
CA GLN A 97 -14.09 -13.11 -8.21
C GLN A 97 -14.33 -14.50 -7.59
N PRO A 98 -14.99 -15.46 -8.27
CA PRO A 98 -15.16 -16.79 -7.71
C PRO A 98 -13.77 -17.37 -7.39
N PRO A 99 -13.61 -18.08 -6.25
CA PRO A 99 -12.34 -18.70 -5.91
C PRO A 99 -11.85 -19.52 -7.10
N ASN A 100 -10.61 -19.26 -7.51
CA ASN A 100 -10.02 -19.95 -8.65
C ASN A 100 -9.93 -21.45 -8.30
N ASN A 101 -10.80 -22.28 -8.88
CA ASN A 101 -10.76 -23.75 -8.73
C ASN A 101 -9.61 -24.37 -9.57
N GLY A 102 -8.52 -23.64 -9.78
CA GLY A 102 -7.30 -24.10 -10.48
C GLY A 102 -7.46 -24.36 -11.99
N THR A 103 -8.50 -23.82 -12.64
CA THR A 103 -8.83 -24.11 -14.05
C THR A 103 -8.97 -22.88 -14.95
N GLN A 104 -8.87 -21.67 -14.41
CA GLN A 104 -8.90 -20.44 -15.21
C GLN A 104 -7.57 -19.67 -15.07
N PRO A 105 -6.88 -19.35 -16.18
CA PRO A 105 -5.81 -18.36 -16.15
C PRO A 105 -6.45 -16.97 -15.97
N GLN A 106 -6.62 -16.53 -14.72
CA GLN A 106 -7.19 -15.22 -14.41
C GLN A 106 -6.08 -14.18 -14.48
N VAL A 107 -5.85 -13.61 -15.65
CA VAL A 107 -5.11 -12.35 -15.77
C VAL A 107 -6.08 -11.36 -16.41
N THR A 108 -6.31 -10.28 -15.69
CA THR A 108 -7.35 -9.32 -16.03
C THR A 108 -6.75 -8.03 -16.59
N ILE A 109 -7.62 -7.15 -17.08
CA ILE A 109 -7.25 -6.00 -17.91
C ILE A 109 -6.56 -4.91 -17.11
N TYR A 110 -6.96 -4.74 -15.85
CA TYR A 110 -6.54 -3.62 -15.02
C TYR A 110 -5.83 -4.09 -13.74
N GLY A 111 -4.56 -4.47 -13.88
CA GLY A 111 -3.65 -4.61 -12.74
C GLY A 111 -3.15 -3.27 -12.22
N VAL A 112 -2.33 -3.29 -11.17
CA VAL A 112 -1.88 -2.07 -10.47
C VAL A 112 -0.36 -1.94 -10.34
N HIS A 113 0.39 -2.89 -10.89
CA HIS A 113 1.85 -2.91 -10.94
C HIS A 113 2.31 -2.83 -12.40
N GLY A 114 3.44 -2.16 -12.67
CA GLY A 114 3.89 -1.95 -14.05
C GLY A 114 2.93 -1.09 -14.88
N VAL A 115 2.10 -0.26 -14.23
CA VAL A 115 1.08 0.59 -14.87
C VAL A 115 1.07 2.00 -14.26
N GLY A 116 0.46 2.96 -14.95
CA GLY A 116 0.40 4.37 -14.56
C GLY A 116 -0.40 4.66 -13.28
N VAL A 117 -1.24 3.72 -12.83
CA VAL A 117 -2.03 3.87 -11.59
C VAL A 117 -1.28 3.40 -10.33
N PHE A 118 -0.10 2.79 -10.45
CA PHE A 118 0.67 2.23 -9.33
C PHE A 118 0.89 3.25 -8.20
N LEU A 119 1.57 4.37 -8.50
CA LEU A 119 1.86 5.42 -7.52
C LEU A 119 0.57 6.04 -6.93
N PRO A 120 -0.41 6.47 -7.75
CA PRO A 120 -1.73 6.93 -7.29
C PRO A 120 -2.44 5.99 -6.32
N LEU A 121 -2.53 4.70 -6.65
CA LEU A 121 -3.26 3.73 -5.84
C LEU A 121 -2.56 3.48 -4.51
N HIS A 122 -1.24 3.25 -4.54
CA HIS A 122 -0.48 3.00 -3.32
C HIS A 122 -0.51 4.20 -2.37
N ARG A 123 -0.45 5.43 -2.89
CA ARG A 123 -0.68 6.66 -2.11
C ARG A 123 -2.02 6.61 -1.38
N TYR A 124 -3.09 6.24 -2.07
CA TYR A 124 -4.43 6.18 -1.48
C TYR A 124 -4.59 5.03 -0.48
N VAL A 125 -3.97 3.88 -0.75
CA VAL A 125 -3.91 2.72 0.15
C VAL A 125 -3.22 3.07 1.46
N ILE A 126 -2.06 3.74 1.41
CA ILE A 126 -1.33 4.18 2.61
C ILE A 126 -2.12 5.23 3.40
N TRP A 127 -2.75 6.20 2.72
CA TRP A 127 -3.62 7.17 3.37
C TRP A 127 -4.80 6.51 4.09
N THR A 128 -5.40 5.49 3.45
CA THR A 128 -6.49 4.70 4.03
C THR A 128 -6.01 3.89 5.23
N PHE A 129 -4.84 3.25 5.12
CA PHE A 129 -4.22 2.49 6.21
C PHE A 129 -3.95 3.36 7.44
N GLU A 130 -3.26 4.48 7.25
CA GLU A 130 -3.02 5.46 8.30
C GLU A 130 -4.34 5.93 8.94
N SER A 131 -5.35 6.25 8.13
CA SER A 131 -6.63 6.73 8.64
C SER A 131 -7.38 5.66 9.44
N VAL A 132 -7.30 4.39 9.06
CA VAL A 132 -7.87 3.26 9.79
C VAL A 132 -7.12 3.00 11.11
N LEU A 133 -5.78 3.06 11.13
CA LEU A 133 -5.00 2.97 12.37
C LEU A 133 -5.46 4.03 13.38
N ARG A 134 -5.67 5.26 12.92
CA ARG A 134 -6.11 6.37 13.78
C ARG A 134 -7.55 6.22 14.25
N ALA A 135 -8.45 5.82 13.35
CA ALA A 135 -9.88 5.72 13.65
C ALA A 135 -10.25 4.51 14.51
N GLU A 136 -9.54 3.39 14.35
CA GLU A 136 -9.95 2.10 14.92
C GLU A 136 -8.98 1.57 15.98
N CYS A 137 -7.73 2.03 15.96
CA CYS A 137 -6.68 1.60 16.88
C CYS A 137 -6.11 2.74 17.73
N ASN A 138 -6.80 3.89 17.79
CA ASN A 138 -6.41 5.07 18.56
C ASN A 138 -4.98 5.57 18.26
N TYR A 139 -4.45 5.28 17.06
CA TYR A 139 -3.15 5.79 16.68
C TYR A 139 -3.21 7.32 16.58
N THR A 140 -2.33 8.03 17.28
CA THR A 140 -2.29 9.50 17.24
C THR A 140 -1.11 10.05 16.44
N GLY A 141 -0.17 9.18 16.07
CA GLY A 141 0.98 9.53 15.24
C GLY A 141 0.62 9.67 13.76
N THR A 142 1.63 9.49 12.93
CA THR A 142 1.60 9.67 11.47
C THR A 142 2.35 8.52 10.81
N GLN A 143 1.93 8.13 9.61
CA GLN A 143 2.59 7.09 8.83
C GLN A 143 4.11 7.35 8.70
N PRO A 144 4.98 6.44 9.16
CA PRO A 144 6.41 6.53 8.90
C PRO A 144 6.76 6.08 7.48
N TYR A 145 7.90 6.56 6.99
CA TYR A 145 8.54 6.09 5.77
C TYR A 145 9.92 5.51 6.07
N TRP A 146 10.46 4.72 5.15
CA TRP A 146 11.78 4.10 5.29
C TRP A 146 12.73 4.60 4.20
N ASP A 147 13.63 5.53 4.55
CA ASP A 147 14.69 5.97 3.66
C ASP A 147 15.83 4.95 3.59
N TRP A 148 15.74 4.06 2.61
CA TRP A 148 16.76 3.05 2.29
C TRP A 148 18.18 3.61 2.19
N THR A 149 18.33 4.88 1.79
CA THR A 149 19.65 5.48 1.57
C THR A 149 20.44 5.72 2.85
N LEU A 150 19.75 5.76 3.99
CA LEU A 150 20.38 5.82 5.32
C LEU A 150 20.90 4.45 5.77
N ASP A 151 20.30 3.38 5.26
CA ASP A 151 20.53 2.00 5.70
C ASP A 151 21.36 1.18 4.70
N ASN A 152 21.95 1.82 3.70
CA ASN A 152 22.85 1.16 2.76
C ASN A 152 24.04 0.54 3.51
N PRO A 153 24.26 -0.79 3.43
CA PRO A 153 25.34 -1.48 4.14
C PRO A 153 26.75 -0.96 3.82
N ALA A 154 26.99 -0.42 2.61
CA ALA A 154 28.29 0.12 2.23
C ALA A 154 28.70 1.32 3.10
N SER A 155 27.72 2.12 3.53
CA SER A 155 27.92 3.30 4.38
C SER A 155 27.61 3.04 5.86
N ASN A 156 26.68 2.14 6.17
CA ASN A 156 26.16 1.93 7.52
C ASN A 156 26.57 0.58 8.15
N GLY A 157 27.37 -0.22 7.45
CA GLY A 157 27.90 -1.51 7.92
C GLY A 157 26.95 -2.68 7.68
N SER A 158 25.73 -2.60 8.20
CA SER A 158 24.70 -3.63 7.99
C SER A 158 23.29 -3.06 8.03
N LEU A 159 22.41 -3.60 7.19
CA LEU A 159 20.98 -3.35 7.17
C LEU A 159 20.28 -3.75 8.47
N PHE A 160 20.81 -4.73 9.20
CA PHE A 160 20.27 -5.17 10.50
C PHE A 160 20.37 -4.09 11.59
N GLU A 161 21.22 -3.07 11.38
CA GLU A 161 21.32 -1.91 12.26
C GLU A 161 20.28 -0.83 11.93
N SER A 162 19.48 -1.01 10.86
CA SER A 162 18.43 -0.05 10.49
C SER A 162 17.36 0.06 11.58
N PRO A 163 16.84 1.26 11.86
CA PRO A 163 15.70 1.45 12.74
C PRO A 163 14.48 0.60 12.36
N VAL A 164 14.31 0.35 11.06
CA VAL A 164 13.22 -0.48 10.53
C VAL A 164 13.39 -1.94 10.96
N LEU A 165 14.52 -2.59 10.69
CA LEU A 165 14.69 -3.99 11.09
C LEU A 165 14.74 -4.15 12.63
N GLN A 166 15.29 -3.18 13.34
CA GLN A 166 15.26 -3.18 14.81
C GLN A 166 13.83 -3.09 15.39
N SER A 167 12.90 -2.45 14.67
CA SER A 167 11.52 -2.24 15.14
C SER A 167 10.52 -3.27 14.59
N PHE A 168 10.75 -3.77 13.37
CA PHE A 168 9.86 -4.67 12.64
C PHE A 168 10.34 -6.14 12.65
N GLY A 169 11.41 -6.44 13.38
CA GLY A 169 12.06 -7.76 13.38
C GLY A 169 13.08 -7.89 12.25
N GLY A 170 14.01 -8.83 12.40
CA GLY A 170 15.09 -9.10 11.47
C GLY A 170 14.75 -10.21 10.47
N ASP A 171 15.73 -11.08 10.24
CA ASP A 171 15.68 -12.13 9.23
C ASP A 171 14.83 -13.33 9.66
N GLY A 172 14.51 -14.18 8.69
CA GLY A 172 13.93 -15.49 8.93
C GLY A 172 14.93 -16.51 9.48
N SER A 173 14.44 -17.50 10.22
CA SER A 173 15.27 -18.63 10.67
C SER A 173 15.86 -19.38 9.48
N ALA A 174 17.06 -19.92 9.64
CA ALA A 174 17.70 -20.76 8.62
C ALA A 174 16.94 -22.07 8.30
N THR A 175 15.93 -22.44 9.10
CA THR A 175 15.21 -23.72 8.95
C THR A 175 13.93 -23.60 8.15
N ASN A 176 13.20 -22.50 8.32
CA ASN A 176 11.86 -22.33 7.75
C ASN A 176 11.57 -20.88 7.33
N ASN A 177 12.57 -19.99 7.40
CA ASN A 177 12.48 -18.57 7.11
C ASN A 177 11.49 -17.79 7.98
N CYS A 178 10.88 -18.38 9.03
CA CYS A 178 10.01 -17.64 9.95
C CYS A 178 10.81 -16.57 10.69
N VAL A 179 10.29 -15.35 10.77
CA VAL A 179 10.88 -14.27 11.58
C VAL A 179 10.88 -14.67 13.06
N GLU A 180 12.02 -14.60 13.73
CA GLU A 180 12.20 -15.09 15.10
C GLU A 180 12.28 -13.96 16.15
N ASP A 181 12.41 -12.70 15.73
CA ASP A 181 12.56 -11.54 16.59
C ASP A 181 11.61 -10.38 16.25
N GLY A 182 11.50 -9.42 17.17
CA GLY A 182 10.56 -8.31 17.04
C GLY A 182 9.09 -8.68 17.30
N PRO A 183 8.15 -7.82 16.91
CA PRO A 183 6.75 -7.92 17.32
C PRO A 183 5.90 -8.89 16.47
N PHE A 184 6.41 -9.40 15.34
CA PHE A 184 5.63 -10.11 14.32
C PHE A 184 5.97 -11.60 14.17
N THR A 185 6.23 -12.29 15.30
CA THR A 185 6.84 -13.63 15.35
C THR A 185 5.89 -14.80 15.57
N SER A 186 4.56 -14.58 15.57
CA SER A 186 3.61 -15.66 15.86
C SER A 186 3.59 -16.73 14.75
N ASP A 187 3.55 -18.01 15.14
CA ASP A 187 3.41 -19.16 14.21
C ASP A 187 2.18 -19.09 13.29
N ASN A 188 1.16 -18.29 13.66
CA ASN A 188 -0.07 -18.09 12.88
C ASN A 188 -0.32 -16.59 12.61
N TYR A 189 0.75 -15.81 12.42
CA TYR A 189 0.67 -14.36 12.21
C TYR A 189 -0.04 -13.95 10.90
N LEU A 190 0.12 -14.75 9.85
CA LEU A 190 -0.51 -14.52 8.54
C LEU A 190 -1.74 -15.41 8.39
N ASN A 191 -2.81 -14.89 7.77
CA ASN A 191 -4.08 -15.62 7.63
C ASN A 191 -4.41 -16.05 6.18
N ILE A 192 -3.89 -15.31 5.19
CA ILE A 192 -4.15 -15.51 3.75
C ILE A 192 -2.84 -15.39 2.95
N GLY A 193 -2.89 -15.64 1.65
CA GLY A 193 -1.71 -15.88 0.81
C GLY A 193 -1.16 -17.31 1.01
N PRO A 194 0.02 -17.63 0.43
CA PRO A 194 0.83 -16.76 -0.41
C PRO A 194 0.19 -16.53 -1.78
N LEU A 195 0.87 -15.74 -2.62
CA LEU A 195 0.44 -15.35 -3.93
C LEU A 195 -0.96 -14.72 -3.85
N GLU A 196 -1.78 -15.05 -4.82
CA GLU A 196 -3.12 -14.54 -4.97
C GLU A 196 -4.16 -15.26 -4.09
N SER A 197 -3.78 -16.23 -3.27
CA SER A 197 -4.74 -17.03 -2.50
C SER A 197 -5.44 -16.24 -1.40
N LEU A 198 -6.78 -16.20 -1.43
CA LEU A 198 -7.61 -15.70 -0.33
C LEU A 198 -8.06 -16.83 0.62
N ALA A 199 -7.64 -18.08 0.39
CA ALA A 199 -7.98 -19.19 1.27
C ALA A 199 -7.29 -19.06 2.63
N LYS A 200 -7.95 -19.53 3.70
CA LYS A 200 -7.39 -19.55 5.04
C LYS A 200 -6.11 -20.39 5.08
N ASN A 201 -4.99 -19.76 5.42
CA ASN A 201 -3.67 -20.34 5.48
C ASN A 201 -2.84 -19.74 6.65
N PRO A 202 -3.16 -20.14 7.90
CA PRO A 202 -2.45 -19.65 9.08
C PRO A 202 -0.98 -20.12 9.07
N ARG A 203 -0.04 -19.18 9.10
CA ARG A 203 1.41 -19.43 9.12
C ARG A 203 2.21 -18.27 9.72
N CYS A 204 3.49 -18.49 10.00
CA CYS A 204 4.42 -17.44 10.41
C CYS A 204 4.69 -16.45 9.27
N LEU A 205 5.13 -15.24 9.60
CA LEU A 205 5.75 -14.33 8.63
C LEU A 205 7.14 -14.87 8.26
N THR A 206 7.44 -14.94 6.96
CA THR A 206 8.77 -15.34 6.48
C THR A 206 9.55 -14.20 5.87
N ARG A 207 10.88 -14.19 6.10
CA ARG A 207 11.86 -13.29 5.48
C ARG A 207 13.12 -14.05 5.08
N ALA A 208 13.85 -13.50 4.12
CA ALA A 208 15.13 -14.03 3.65
C ALA A 208 15.99 -12.86 3.21
N ILE A 209 16.52 -12.13 4.20
CA ILE A 209 17.11 -10.82 4.00
C ILE A 209 18.44 -10.95 3.25
N SER A 210 18.58 -10.20 2.15
CA SER A 210 19.79 -10.16 1.32
C SER A 210 20.31 -8.73 1.18
N GLU A 211 21.42 -8.43 1.86
CA GLU A 211 22.03 -7.10 1.88
C GLU A 211 22.74 -6.72 0.57
N ASP A 212 23.09 -7.71 -0.27
CA ASP A 212 23.96 -7.51 -1.45
C ASP A 212 23.38 -6.51 -2.46
N LEU A 213 22.06 -6.57 -2.70
CA LEU A 213 21.38 -5.65 -3.61
C LEU A 213 21.33 -4.23 -3.04
N PHE A 214 21.03 -4.10 -1.75
CA PHE A 214 21.02 -2.79 -1.08
C PHE A 214 22.40 -2.15 -1.07
N ASN A 215 23.44 -2.94 -0.80
CA ASN A 215 24.83 -2.49 -0.78
C ASN A 215 25.25 -1.81 -2.09
N THR A 216 24.65 -2.18 -3.23
CA THR A 216 25.05 -1.69 -4.56
C THR A 216 24.05 -0.73 -5.22
N SER A 217 22.79 -0.67 -4.76
CA SER A 217 21.71 0.03 -5.47
C SER A 217 20.82 0.91 -4.58
N SER A 218 21.14 1.08 -3.30
CA SER A 218 20.33 1.88 -2.38
C SER A 218 20.98 3.19 -1.94
N SER A 219 22.12 3.61 -2.51
CA SER A 219 22.79 4.82 -2.05
C SER A 219 22.00 6.08 -2.41
N TRP A 220 22.31 7.20 -1.77
CA TRP A 220 21.68 8.48 -2.12
C TRP A 220 21.84 8.83 -3.60
N ASP A 221 23.02 8.59 -4.17
CA ASP A 221 23.32 8.88 -5.58
C ASP A 221 22.53 7.98 -6.55
N ASP A 222 22.15 6.77 -6.11
CA ASP A 222 21.35 5.83 -6.90
C ASP A 222 19.85 6.17 -6.88
N ILE A 223 19.38 6.83 -5.82
CA ILE A 223 17.96 7.06 -5.58
C ILE A 223 17.55 8.51 -5.90
N TYR A 224 18.16 9.48 -5.25
CA TYR A 224 17.65 10.86 -5.23
C TYR A 224 17.91 11.63 -6.54
N PRO A 225 19.15 11.75 -7.06
CA PRO A 225 19.38 12.44 -8.33
C PRO A 225 18.62 11.81 -9.50
N PRO A 226 18.55 10.47 -9.65
CA PRO A 226 17.73 9.85 -10.67
C PRO A 226 16.26 10.24 -10.54
N THR A 227 15.67 10.17 -9.34
CA THR A 227 14.28 10.63 -9.09
C THR A 227 14.04 12.07 -9.54
N MET A 228 14.90 13.00 -9.11
CA MET A 228 14.69 14.42 -9.38
C MET A 228 14.96 14.81 -10.84
N SER A 229 15.75 14.02 -11.56
CA SER A 229 16.05 14.23 -12.98
C SER A 229 14.91 13.83 -13.93
N ARG A 230 13.90 13.08 -13.46
CA ARG A 230 12.78 12.62 -14.29
C ARG A 230 11.97 13.81 -14.79
N LYS A 231 11.64 13.81 -16.09
CA LYS A 231 10.97 14.96 -16.75
C LYS A 231 9.45 14.87 -16.78
N SER A 232 8.92 13.65 -16.74
CA SER A 232 7.50 13.33 -16.80
C SER A 232 7.14 12.31 -15.71
N PHE A 233 5.84 12.20 -15.39
CA PHE A 233 5.36 11.15 -14.49
C PHE A 233 5.70 9.75 -15.01
N VAL A 234 5.59 9.52 -16.33
CA VAL A 234 5.91 8.24 -16.97
C VAL A 234 7.35 7.80 -16.67
N GLN A 235 8.31 8.72 -16.80
CA GLN A 235 9.72 8.45 -16.48
C GLN A 235 9.95 8.20 -14.99
N LEU A 236 9.19 8.88 -14.13
CA LEU A 236 9.25 8.69 -12.68
C LEU A 236 8.70 7.33 -12.27
N GLN A 237 7.50 6.98 -12.74
CA GLN A 237 6.85 5.69 -12.51
C GLN A 237 7.74 4.54 -12.98
N ALA A 238 8.31 4.63 -14.19
CA ALA A 238 9.21 3.62 -14.73
C ALA A 238 10.52 3.48 -13.94
N PHE A 239 10.98 4.54 -13.26
CA PHE A 239 12.14 4.48 -12.38
C PHE A 239 11.80 3.88 -11.01
N ILE A 240 10.66 4.29 -10.42
CA ILE A 240 10.25 3.89 -9.08
C ILE A 240 9.84 2.41 -9.00
N ASP A 241 9.04 1.94 -9.95
CA ASP A 241 8.51 0.58 -10.00
C ASP A 241 8.98 -0.13 -11.27
N GLU A 242 8.30 0.14 -12.36
CA GLU A 242 8.51 -0.31 -13.72
C GLU A 242 7.27 0.19 -14.49
N LEU A 243 7.26 0.08 -15.81
CA LEU A 243 6.07 0.41 -16.57
C LEU A 243 6.01 -0.41 -17.86
N ASP A 244 4.89 -1.09 -18.07
CA ASP A 244 4.56 -1.68 -19.35
C ASP A 244 4.27 -0.55 -20.37
N PHE A 245 4.72 -0.76 -21.60
CA PHE A 245 4.49 0.17 -22.72
C PHE A 245 5.05 1.59 -22.52
N ILE A 246 6.34 1.72 -22.22
CA ILE A 246 7.02 3.02 -22.16
C ILE A 246 7.16 3.60 -23.59
N PRO A 247 6.61 4.80 -23.86
CA PRO A 247 6.84 5.52 -25.11
C PRO A 247 8.34 5.76 -25.37
N GLU A 248 8.78 5.75 -26.62
CA GLU A 248 10.22 5.87 -26.95
C GLU A 248 10.84 7.16 -26.41
N GLU A 249 10.08 8.25 -26.43
CA GLU A 249 10.44 9.55 -25.88
C GLU A 249 10.62 9.58 -24.35
N ASP A 250 10.02 8.62 -23.65
CA ASP A 250 10.07 8.50 -22.18
C ASP A 250 10.98 7.37 -21.70
N LYS A 251 11.63 6.64 -22.62
CA LYS A 251 12.62 5.65 -22.23
C LYS A 251 13.82 6.31 -21.58
N VAL A 252 14.11 5.88 -20.36
CA VAL A 252 15.26 6.29 -19.57
C VAL A 252 16.20 5.09 -19.44
N GLU A 253 17.48 5.31 -19.69
CA GLU A 253 18.49 4.28 -19.44
C GLU A 253 18.55 4.02 -17.94
N THR A 254 18.16 2.82 -17.53
CA THR A 254 18.25 2.37 -16.14
C THR A 254 19.58 1.68 -15.86
N GLY A 255 20.39 1.37 -16.87
CA GLY A 255 21.74 0.80 -16.67
C GLY A 255 21.77 -0.55 -15.96
N GLY A 256 20.65 -1.29 -15.93
CA GLY A 256 20.51 -2.53 -15.16
C GLY A 256 20.21 -2.30 -13.67
N PHE A 257 19.90 -1.07 -13.28
CA PHE A 257 19.39 -0.71 -11.96
C PHE A 257 18.08 -1.44 -11.67
N VAL A 258 17.99 -2.02 -10.47
CA VAL A 258 16.74 -2.56 -9.93
C VAL A 258 15.94 -1.38 -9.39
N SER A 259 14.69 -1.24 -9.80
CA SER A 259 13.85 -0.12 -9.35
C SER A 259 13.76 -0.08 -7.81
N PRO A 260 13.59 1.10 -7.18
CA PRO A 260 13.55 1.23 -5.73
C PRO A 260 12.43 0.38 -5.09
N HIS A 261 11.27 0.25 -5.76
CA HIS A 261 10.19 -0.64 -5.35
C HIS A 261 10.65 -2.11 -5.32
N THR A 262 11.11 -2.64 -6.46
CA THR A 262 11.59 -4.03 -6.56
C THR A 262 12.76 -4.28 -5.63
N LEU A 263 13.65 -3.29 -5.44
CA LEU A 263 14.82 -3.38 -4.58
C LEU A 263 14.41 -3.61 -3.12
N GLY A 264 13.47 -2.82 -2.58
CA GLY A 264 12.99 -2.99 -1.21
C GLY A 264 12.32 -4.35 -0.99
N HIS A 265 11.45 -4.76 -1.92
CA HIS A 265 10.83 -6.10 -1.89
C HIS A 265 11.87 -7.22 -1.92
N SER A 266 12.87 -7.10 -2.79
CA SER A 266 13.90 -8.11 -3.00
C SER A 266 14.82 -8.30 -1.81
N VAL A 267 15.13 -7.20 -1.11
CA VAL A 267 16.09 -7.20 -0.02
C VAL A 267 15.53 -7.85 1.25
N ILE A 268 14.24 -7.70 1.54
CA ILE A 268 13.64 -8.38 2.69
C ILE A 268 13.31 -9.85 2.36
N GLY A 269 12.92 -10.14 1.12
CA GLY A 269 12.62 -11.49 0.69
C GLY A 269 11.37 -12.08 1.35
N GLY A 270 11.26 -13.42 1.35
CA GLY A 270 10.16 -14.15 2.00
C GLY A 270 8.76 -13.70 1.53
N ASP A 271 7.84 -13.51 2.47
CA ASP A 271 6.48 -13.04 2.17
C ASP A 271 6.46 -11.60 1.64
N PHE A 272 7.48 -10.79 1.91
CA PHE A 272 7.52 -9.41 1.39
C PHE A 272 7.80 -9.36 -0.12
N MET A 273 8.51 -10.34 -0.68
CA MET A 273 8.79 -10.44 -2.11
C MET A 273 7.56 -10.87 -2.93
N ASP A 274 6.51 -11.38 -2.28
CA ASP A 274 5.32 -11.87 -2.97
C ASP A 274 4.49 -10.72 -3.53
N LEU A 275 4.49 -10.55 -4.85
CA LEU A 275 3.81 -9.43 -5.54
C LEU A 275 2.33 -9.22 -5.15
N TYR A 276 1.62 -10.29 -4.79
CA TYR A 276 0.19 -10.20 -4.48
C TYR A 276 -0.03 -9.93 -2.99
N SER A 277 0.70 -10.65 -2.15
CA SER A 277 0.45 -10.72 -0.71
C SER A 277 1.53 -10.07 0.14
N SER A 278 2.45 -9.30 -0.47
CA SER A 278 3.50 -8.52 0.20
C SER A 278 3.03 -7.64 1.37
N PRO A 279 1.80 -7.07 1.40
CA PRO A 279 1.34 -6.33 2.58
C PRO A 279 1.21 -7.20 3.83
N ASN A 280 1.29 -8.54 3.73
CA ASN A 280 1.38 -9.42 4.91
C ASN A 280 2.56 -9.04 5.81
N ASP A 281 3.67 -8.59 5.24
CA ASP A 281 4.80 -8.03 5.96
C ASP A 281 4.55 -6.54 6.29
N PRO A 282 4.54 -6.13 7.57
CA PRO A 282 4.30 -4.73 7.92
C PRO A 282 5.36 -3.74 7.43
N ILE A 283 6.54 -4.19 6.95
CA ILE A 283 7.53 -3.34 6.27
C ILE A 283 6.94 -2.71 4.99
N PHE A 284 5.93 -3.34 4.37
CA PHE A 284 5.20 -2.80 3.21
C PHE A 284 4.81 -1.33 3.38
N TRP A 285 4.25 -0.98 4.54
CA TRP A 285 3.70 0.34 4.76
C TRP A 285 4.77 1.43 4.79
N VAL A 286 5.93 1.15 5.37
CA VAL A 286 7.04 2.11 5.44
C VAL A 286 7.83 2.16 4.14
N HIS A 287 7.95 1.04 3.43
CA HIS A 287 8.55 0.96 2.11
C HIS A 287 7.73 1.77 1.09
N HIS A 288 6.42 1.51 0.95
CA HIS A 288 5.60 2.27 0.01
C HIS A 288 5.42 3.74 0.41
N ALA A 289 5.51 4.06 1.71
CA ALA A 289 5.51 5.46 2.14
C ALA A 289 6.78 6.21 1.66
N GLN A 290 7.91 5.53 1.48
CA GLN A 290 9.11 6.11 0.87
C GLN A 290 8.96 6.31 -0.64
N LEU A 291 8.36 5.35 -1.36
CA LEU A 291 8.05 5.53 -2.79
C LEU A 291 7.11 6.74 -3.00
N ASP A 292 6.11 6.89 -2.13
CA ASP A 292 5.21 8.04 -2.12
C ASP A 292 5.93 9.36 -1.78
N TYR A 293 6.88 9.31 -0.85
CA TYR A 293 7.73 10.46 -0.52
C TYR A 293 8.56 10.91 -1.73
N MET A 294 9.18 9.98 -2.46
CA MET A 294 9.92 10.29 -3.69
C MET A 294 9.05 10.99 -4.73
N TRP A 295 7.82 10.50 -4.94
CA TRP A 295 6.87 11.16 -5.83
C TRP A 295 6.48 12.55 -5.32
N SER A 296 6.24 12.69 -4.02
CA SER A 296 5.92 13.97 -3.38
C SER A 296 7.05 15.00 -3.55
N LEU A 297 8.32 14.60 -3.39
CA LEU A 297 9.47 15.46 -3.64
C LEU A 297 9.52 15.94 -5.10
N TRP A 298 9.32 15.01 -6.04
CA TRP A 298 9.30 15.33 -7.46
C TRP A 298 8.17 16.32 -7.80
N GLN A 299 6.98 16.15 -7.24
CA GLN A 299 5.85 17.08 -7.39
C GLN A 299 6.13 18.45 -6.73
N LYS A 300 6.74 18.48 -5.54
CA LYS A 300 7.07 19.71 -4.80
C LYS A 300 8.08 20.60 -5.56
N ALA A 301 8.94 20.01 -6.39
CA ALA A 301 9.92 20.75 -7.19
C ALA A 301 9.29 21.56 -8.34
N ASP A 302 8.11 21.17 -8.84
CA ASP A 302 7.34 21.95 -9.82
C ASP A 302 5.85 21.64 -9.70
N LYS A 303 5.05 22.63 -9.31
CA LYS A 303 3.60 22.47 -9.11
C LYS A 303 2.85 22.00 -10.36
N ALA A 304 3.37 22.23 -11.57
CA ALA A 304 2.76 21.70 -12.79
C ALA A 304 2.67 20.16 -12.78
N ARG A 305 3.56 19.50 -12.04
CA ARG A 305 3.62 18.04 -11.86
C ARG A 305 2.47 17.47 -11.05
N LEU A 306 1.67 18.29 -10.38
CA LEU A 306 0.41 17.85 -9.76
C LEU A 306 -0.64 17.44 -10.81
N ALA A 307 -0.49 17.89 -12.06
CA ALA A 307 -1.34 17.48 -13.17
C ALA A 307 -0.64 16.48 -14.13
N ASP A 308 0.61 16.11 -13.86
CA ASP A 308 1.37 15.19 -14.70
C ASP A 308 1.08 13.75 -14.27
N ILE A 309 0.39 13.02 -15.15
CA ILE A 309 0.02 11.62 -15.01
C ILE A 309 0.04 10.96 -16.40
N GLY A 310 0.42 9.70 -16.46
CA GLY A 310 0.44 8.95 -17.72
C GLY A 310 0.80 7.49 -17.51
N GLY A 311 1.17 6.82 -18.59
CA GLY A 311 1.48 5.39 -18.60
C GLY A 311 0.27 4.52 -18.87
N ALA A 312 0.51 3.29 -19.32
CA ALA A 312 -0.56 2.34 -19.58
C ALA A 312 -1.34 2.05 -18.28
N ARG A 313 -2.66 2.01 -18.38
CA ARG A 313 -3.56 1.51 -17.34
C ARG A 313 -3.71 -0.02 -17.45
N THR A 314 -3.43 -0.56 -18.63
CA THR A 314 -3.62 -1.96 -19.00
C THR A 314 -2.29 -2.68 -19.11
N LEU A 315 -2.28 -3.95 -18.71
CA LEU A 315 -1.09 -4.81 -18.80
C LEU A 315 -0.88 -5.36 -20.21
N ASN A 316 0.36 -5.75 -20.51
CA ASN A 316 0.70 -6.33 -21.81
C ASN A 316 -0.05 -7.64 -22.11
N GLY A 317 -0.73 -7.72 -23.26
CA GLY A 317 -1.59 -8.85 -23.61
C GLY A 317 -3.01 -8.82 -23.03
N PHE A 318 -3.36 -7.79 -22.25
CA PHE A 318 -4.60 -7.73 -21.47
C PHE A 318 -5.42 -6.46 -21.69
N GLY A 319 -5.19 -5.71 -22.76
CA GLY A 319 -6.04 -4.57 -23.13
C GLY A 319 -7.48 -4.96 -23.52
N PRO A 320 -8.40 -3.97 -23.65
CA PRO A 320 -9.81 -4.19 -24.03
C PRO A 320 -10.03 -4.94 -25.34
N SER A 321 -9.01 -5.00 -26.20
CA SER A 321 -8.99 -5.80 -27.43
C SER A 321 -7.58 -6.30 -27.77
N GLY A 322 -6.96 -7.05 -26.85
CA GLY A 322 -5.63 -7.63 -27.04
C GLY A 322 -4.53 -6.74 -26.46
N ASP A 323 -3.65 -6.16 -27.29
CA ASP A 323 -2.59 -5.25 -26.84
C ASP A 323 -3.03 -3.77 -26.86
N ASP A 324 -4.33 -3.50 -26.98
CA ASP A 324 -4.86 -2.14 -26.97
C ASP A 324 -4.59 -1.45 -25.63
N ILE A 325 -3.83 -0.36 -25.68
CA ILE A 325 -3.41 0.38 -24.50
C ILE A 325 -4.48 1.39 -24.11
N GLU A 326 -5.02 1.25 -22.90
CA GLU A 326 -5.72 2.35 -22.24
C GLU A 326 -4.72 3.17 -21.43
N LEU A 327 -4.76 4.51 -21.51
CA LEU A 327 -3.85 5.37 -20.77
C LEU A 327 -4.44 5.80 -19.42
N THR A 328 -3.57 5.87 -18.42
CA THR A 328 -3.91 6.48 -17.13
C THR A 328 -4.05 7.99 -17.31
N THR A 329 -5.14 8.54 -16.77
CA THR A 329 -5.49 9.96 -16.80
C THR A 329 -5.92 10.44 -15.40
N LEU A 330 -6.05 11.75 -15.23
CA LEU A 330 -6.56 12.36 -13.99
C LEU A 330 -7.97 11.90 -13.60
N ASP A 331 -8.79 11.46 -14.56
CA ASP A 331 -10.15 10.95 -14.32
C ASP A 331 -10.18 9.42 -14.16
N THR A 332 -9.04 8.74 -14.25
CA THR A 332 -8.96 7.28 -14.04
C THR A 332 -9.36 6.95 -12.60
N PRO A 333 -10.33 6.04 -12.38
CA PRO A 333 -10.72 5.66 -11.03
C PRO A 333 -9.65 4.78 -10.36
N LEU A 334 -9.42 5.05 -9.09
CA LEU A 334 -8.64 4.23 -8.18
C LEU A 334 -9.60 3.37 -7.38
N TRP A 335 -9.58 2.06 -7.64
CA TRP A 335 -10.52 1.14 -7.01
C TRP A 335 -10.02 0.67 -5.65
N MET A 336 -10.81 0.92 -4.62
CA MET A 336 -10.50 0.55 -3.23
C MET A 336 -11.37 -0.60 -2.72
N GLY A 337 -12.30 -1.07 -3.54
CA GLY A 337 -13.17 -2.18 -3.17
C GLY A 337 -13.98 -1.87 -1.91
N PHE A 338 -14.11 -2.86 -1.03
CA PHE A 338 -14.83 -2.68 0.23
C PHE A 338 -14.05 -1.87 1.28
N MET A 339 -12.83 -1.42 0.98
CA MET A 339 -12.00 -0.69 1.94
C MET A 339 -12.31 0.80 2.00
N ASN A 340 -12.64 1.42 0.87
CA ASN A 340 -12.90 2.84 0.78
C ASN A 340 -13.64 3.19 -0.52
N ASP A 341 -14.07 4.44 -0.65
CA ASP A 341 -14.70 4.92 -1.88
C ASP A 341 -13.70 4.94 -3.04
N ASP A 342 -14.19 4.56 -4.23
CA ASP A 342 -13.44 4.72 -5.48
C ASP A 342 -13.37 6.21 -5.84
N ILE A 343 -12.17 6.72 -6.08
CA ILE A 343 -11.94 8.13 -6.39
C ILE A 343 -11.07 8.28 -7.65
N PRO A 344 -11.21 9.36 -8.42
CA PRO A 344 -10.34 9.59 -9.57
C PRO A 344 -8.91 9.95 -9.11
N VAL A 345 -7.92 9.65 -9.95
CA VAL A 345 -6.50 10.00 -9.70
C VAL A 345 -6.33 11.46 -9.28
N LYS A 346 -7.04 12.41 -9.91
CA LYS A 346 -6.95 13.84 -9.55
C LYS A 346 -7.22 14.14 -8.07
N ALA A 347 -8.01 13.33 -7.38
CA ALA A 347 -8.35 13.53 -5.98
C ALA A 347 -7.20 13.23 -5.01
N ILE A 348 -6.11 12.61 -5.48
CA ILE A 348 -4.94 12.23 -4.67
C ILE A 348 -3.63 12.85 -5.13
N MET A 349 -3.64 13.66 -6.20
CA MET A 349 -2.40 14.15 -6.79
C MET A 349 -1.68 15.13 -5.87
N ASP A 350 -2.45 15.94 -5.12
CA ASP A 350 -1.95 16.91 -4.16
C ASP A 350 -2.11 16.38 -2.73
N THR A 351 -0.99 16.07 -2.05
CA THR A 351 -1.00 15.51 -0.69
C THR A 351 -1.55 16.50 0.35
N ILE A 352 -1.57 17.79 0.03
CA ILE A 352 -2.12 18.85 0.90
C ILE A 352 -3.42 19.44 0.39
N ASN A 353 -4.08 18.84 -0.62
CA ASN A 353 -5.39 19.27 -1.10
C ASN A 353 -5.51 20.82 -1.18
N GLY A 354 -4.55 21.47 -1.84
CA GLY A 354 -4.41 22.92 -1.82
C GLY A 354 -5.50 23.64 -2.61
N ASP A 355 -6.11 22.96 -3.57
CA ASP A 355 -7.26 23.45 -4.35
C ASP A 355 -8.62 23.19 -3.68
N GLY A 356 -8.72 22.15 -2.86
CA GLY A 356 -9.96 21.74 -2.19
C GLY A 356 -10.75 20.68 -2.96
N GLU A 357 -10.17 20.09 -4.00
CA GLU A 357 -10.84 19.08 -4.84
C GLU A 357 -10.34 17.64 -4.55
N GLY A 358 -9.33 17.50 -3.69
CA GLY A 358 -8.76 16.22 -3.25
C GLY A 358 -9.21 15.77 -1.86
N VAL A 359 -8.67 14.61 -1.43
CA VAL A 359 -9.03 13.96 -0.16
C VAL A 359 -7.88 13.83 0.85
N LEU A 360 -6.67 14.22 0.45
CA LEU A 360 -5.46 14.06 1.24
C LEU A 360 -5.17 15.27 2.11
N CYS A 361 -4.49 15.05 3.24
CA CYS A 361 -4.01 16.13 4.11
C CYS A 361 -2.78 15.68 4.90
N TYR A 362 -1.66 15.55 4.20
CA TYR A 362 -0.36 15.21 4.78
C TYR A 362 0.81 15.81 3.98
N GLU A 363 1.95 15.92 4.66
CA GLU A 363 3.25 16.26 4.09
C GLU A 363 4.31 15.31 4.65
N TYR A 364 5.48 15.30 4.03
CA TYR A 364 6.66 14.61 4.54
C TYR A 364 7.61 15.62 5.18
N GLU A 365 8.14 15.29 6.35
CA GLU A 365 9.37 15.89 6.86
C GLU A 365 10.53 15.42 5.99
N ASP A 366 11.36 16.35 5.53
CA ASP A 366 12.48 16.04 4.64
C ASP A 366 13.43 15.06 5.34
N SER A 367 13.81 13.99 4.63
CA SER A 367 14.71 12.96 5.15
C SER A 367 16.05 13.53 5.59
N PRO A 368 16.65 13.00 6.67
CA PRO A 368 18.03 13.30 7.05
C PRO A 368 19.04 13.12 5.91
N SER A 369 18.79 12.24 4.94
CA SER A 369 19.69 12.01 3.81
C SER A 369 19.79 13.21 2.85
N LEU A 370 18.81 14.11 2.88
CA LEU A 370 18.83 15.37 2.13
C LEU A 370 19.67 16.47 2.83
N ALA A 371 20.06 16.28 4.08
CA ALA A 371 20.76 17.30 4.85
C ALA A 371 22.15 17.60 4.24
N GLY A 372 22.33 18.82 3.72
CA GLY A 372 23.60 19.26 3.14
C GLY A 372 23.85 18.81 1.70
N LYS A 373 22.81 18.37 0.99
CA LYS A 373 22.84 18.00 -0.43
C LYS A 373 22.15 19.01 -1.34
#